data_AF-A0A2D8MGI0-F1
#
_entry.id   AF-A0A2D8MGI0-F1
#
_cell.length_a   1.000
_cell.length_b   1.000
_cell.length_c   1.000
_cell.angle_alpha   90.00
_cell.angle_beta   90.00
_cell.angle_gamma   90.00
#
_symmetry.space_group_name_H-M   'P 1'
#
loop_
_entity.id
_entity.type
_entity.pdbx_description
1 polymer ?
#
loop_
_entity_poly.entity_id
_entity_poly.type
_entity_poly.pdbx_seq_one_letter_code
_entity_poly.pdbx_strand_id
1 'polypeptide(L)'
;MSRASAYALRERAGGEGFAFAWDHVLTGPGGGRVQRPRPDWRKLTTEALFRWIDDGLVQPVVYRGKMVGIPQKPDVTALFRLMRRGDAAARRTGAG
;
A
#
# COMPACT_ATOMS: atom_id res chain seq x y z
N MET A 1 10.15 23.33 4.03
CA MET A 1 8.79 23.51 3.46
C MET A 1 8.20 24.77 4.08
N SER A 2 7.67 25.70 3.29
CA SER A 2 7.07 26.93 3.82
C SER A 2 5.60 26.71 4.19
N ARG A 3 5.06 27.51 5.12
CA ARG A 3 3.62 27.46 5.47
C ARG A 3 2.73 27.62 4.23
N ALA A 4 3.09 28.54 3.34
CA ALA A 4 2.38 28.76 2.08
C ALA A 4 2.36 27.52 1.17
N SER A 5 3.48 26.79 1.06
CA SER A 5 3.54 25.56 0.25
C SER A 5 2.76 24.40 0.86
N ALA A 6 2.65 24.32 2.19
CA ALA A 6 1.79 23.34 2.85
C ALA A 6 0.30 23.60 2.56
N TYR A 7 -0.18 24.84 2.68
CA TYR A 7 -1.56 25.18 2.34
C TYR A 7 -1.85 24.95 0.85
N ALA A 8 -0.92 25.33 -0.04
CA ALA A 8 -1.08 25.07 -1.47
C ALA A 8 -1.18 23.57 -1.79
N LEU A 9 -0.46 22.71 -1.07
CA LEU A 9 -0.52 21.27 -1.26
C LEU A 9 -1.80 20.65 -0.70
N ARG A 10 -2.36 21.22 0.37
CA ARG A 10 -3.63 20.81 0.97
C ARG A 10 -4.81 21.03 0.02
N GLU A 11 -4.82 22.15 -0.70
CA GLU A 11 -5.90 22.54 -1.62
C GLU A 11 -5.76 21.94 -3.04
N ARG A 12 -4.64 21.26 -3.33
CA ARG A 12 -4.36 20.75 -4.67
C ARG A 12 -5.17 19.48 -4.97
N ALA A 13 -5.73 19.39 -6.18
CA ALA A 13 -6.29 18.14 -6.71
C ALA A 13 -5.23 17.01 -6.74
N GLY A 14 -5.52 15.87 -6.11
CA GLY A 14 -4.55 14.80 -5.85
C GLY A 14 -3.77 14.95 -4.54
N GLY A 15 -4.01 16.03 -3.79
CA GLY A 15 -3.42 16.33 -2.48
C GLY A 15 -4.23 15.78 -1.30
N GLU A 16 -5.30 15.02 -1.53
CA GLU A 16 -6.25 14.58 -0.50
C GLU A 16 -5.57 13.72 0.57
N GLY A 17 -4.54 12.96 0.20
CA GLY A 17 -3.73 12.19 1.14
C GLY A 17 -2.88 13.07 2.07
N PHE A 18 -2.34 14.17 1.54
CA PHE A 18 -1.62 15.16 2.35
C PHE A 18 -2.58 15.93 3.26
N ALA A 19 -3.70 16.40 2.71
CA ALA A 19 -4.73 17.10 3.48
C ALA A 19 -5.24 16.24 4.65
N PHE A 20 -5.52 14.96 4.42
CA PHE A 20 -5.93 14.03 5.46
C PHE A 20 -4.88 13.86 6.56
N ALA A 21 -3.61 13.65 6.20
CA ALA A 21 -2.54 13.47 7.19
C ALA A 21 -2.30 14.76 8.00
N TRP A 22 -2.40 15.90 7.33
CA TRP A 22 -2.27 17.22 7.94
C TRP A 22 -3.40 17.47 8.95
N ASP A 23 -4.65 17.23 8.55
CA ASP A 23 -5.82 17.43 9.40
C ASP A 23 -5.86 16.45 10.57
N HIS A 24 -5.35 15.22 10.39
CA HIS A 24 -5.19 14.26 11.48
C HIS A 24 -4.21 14.75 12.56
N VAL A 25 -3.08 15.36 12.17
CA VAL A 25 -2.11 15.91 13.14
C VAL A 25 -2.70 17.11 13.89
N LEU A 26 -3.55 17.90 13.24
CA LEU A 26 -4.23 19.03 13.85
C LEU A 26 -5.45 18.64 14.69
N THR A 27 -5.96 17.42 14.54
CA THR A 27 -7.05 16.91 15.37
C THR A 27 -6.48 16.47 16.72
N GLY A 28 -6.76 17.24 17.77
CA GLY A 28 -6.33 16.92 19.14
C GLY A 28 -6.93 15.61 19.67
N PRO A 29 -6.32 15.02 20.72
CA PRO A 29 -6.85 13.81 21.34
C PRO A 29 -8.30 14.04 21.83
N GLY A 30 -9.21 13.15 21.43
CA GLY A 30 -10.65 13.23 21.75
C GLY A 30 -11.55 13.74 20.61
N GLY A 31 -10.98 14.26 19.50
CA GLY A 31 -11.73 14.83 18.37
C GLY A 31 -12.43 13.84 17.43
N GLY A 32 -12.51 12.56 17.79
CA GLY A 32 -13.04 11.50 16.93
C GLY A 32 -12.05 11.02 15.85
N ARG A 33 -12.33 9.87 15.25
CA ARG A 33 -11.50 9.29 14.18
C ARG A 33 -11.79 10.01 12.86
N VAL A 34 -10.82 10.77 12.34
CA VAL A 34 -10.91 11.29 10.97
C VAL A 34 -10.93 10.09 10.02
N GLN A 35 -12.03 9.92 9.29
CA GLN A 35 -12.19 8.79 8.38
C GLN A 35 -11.25 9.00 7.18
N ARG A 36 -10.27 8.12 7.04
CA ARG A 36 -9.30 8.19 5.93
C ARG A 36 -10.06 8.10 4.60
N PRO A 37 -9.94 9.08 3.70
CA PRO A 37 -10.40 8.89 2.34
C PRO A 37 -9.66 7.64 1.83
N ARG A 38 -10.42 6.63 1.42
CA ARG A 38 -9.93 5.45 0.69
C ARG A 38 -10.22 5.66 -0.79
N PRO A 39 -9.49 6.54 -1.48
CA PRO A 39 -9.51 6.49 -2.92
C PRO A 39 -8.92 5.14 -3.33
N ASP A 40 -9.63 4.43 -4.20
CA ASP A 40 -9.19 3.16 -4.77
C ASP A 40 -8.12 3.42 -5.84
N TRP A 41 -6.99 4.01 -5.43
CA TRP A 41 -5.80 4.17 -6.28
C TRP A 41 -4.99 2.87 -6.34
N ARG A 42 -5.63 1.71 -6.24
CA ARG A 42 -4.93 0.43 -6.16
C ARG A 42 -4.22 0.14 -7.48
N LYS A 43 -2.94 0.53 -7.55
CA LYS A 43 -1.95 -0.03 -8.48
C LYS A 43 -1.81 -1.56 -8.34
N LEU A 44 -2.40 -2.14 -7.30
CA LEU A 44 -2.30 -3.55 -6.94
C LEU A 44 -3.70 -4.18 -6.93
N THR A 45 -4.13 -4.68 -8.08
CA THR A 45 -5.38 -5.45 -8.24
C THR A 45 -5.18 -6.88 -7.74
N THR A 46 -6.26 -7.67 -7.66
CA THR A 46 -6.16 -9.09 -7.26
C THR A 46 -5.50 -9.90 -8.38
N GLU A 47 -5.80 -9.56 -9.62
CA GLU A 47 -5.23 -10.11 -10.84
C GLU A 47 -3.72 -9.84 -10.91
N ALA A 48 -3.29 -8.62 -10.52
CA ALA A 48 -1.87 -8.29 -10.43
C ALA A 48 -1.14 -9.14 -9.37
N LEU A 49 -1.80 -9.48 -8.27
CA LEU A 49 -1.24 -10.37 -7.24
C LEU A 49 -1.11 -11.80 -7.74
N PHE A 50 -2.12 -12.33 -8.46
CA PHE A 50 -2.03 -13.64 -9.09
C PHE A 50 -0.85 -13.71 -10.06
N ARG A 51 -0.74 -12.73 -10.96
CA ARG A 51 0.38 -12.66 -11.91
C ARG A 51 1.74 -12.61 -11.21
N TRP A 52 1.89 -11.88 -10.10
CA TRP A 52 3.16 -11.84 -9.36
C TRP A 52 3.49 -13.14 -8.62
N ILE A 53 2.49 -13.92 -8.22
CA ILE A 53 2.69 -15.24 -7.65
C ILE A 53 3.23 -16.19 -8.73
N ASP A 54 2.65 -16.14 -9.93
CA ASP A 54 3.04 -16.98 -11.06
C ASP A 54 4.43 -16.60 -11.62
N ASP A 55 4.66 -15.30 -11.85
CA ASP A 55 5.91 -14.79 -12.42
C ASP A 55 7.07 -14.83 -11.41
N GLY A 56 6.77 -14.73 -10.11
CA GLY A 56 7.75 -14.64 -9.05
C GLY A 56 8.62 -13.37 -9.11
N LEU A 57 9.68 -13.38 -8.32
CA LEU A 57 10.68 -12.33 -8.23
C LEU A 57 12.05 -12.86 -8.64
N VAL A 58 12.87 -11.96 -9.14
CA VAL A 58 14.28 -12.26 -9.40
C VAL A 58 15.12 -11.85 -8.19
N GLN A 59 16.03 -12.72 -7.75
CA GLN A 59 16.94 -12.44 -6.65
C GLN A 59 18.40 -12.55 -7.10
N PRO A 60 19.07 -11.44 -7.46
CA PRO A 60 20.49 -11.46 -7.76
C PRO A 60 21.31 -11.94 -6.55
N VAL A 61 22.20 -12.89 -6.76
CA VAL A 61 23.12 -13.42 -5.74
C VAL A 61 24.51 -12.84 -6.00
N VAL A 62 25.04 -12.11 -5.03
CA VAL A 62 26.38 -11.53 -5.07
C VAL A 62 27.26 -12.24 -4.06
N TYR A 63 28.39 -12.78 -4.52
CA TYR A 63 29.41 -13.40 -3.67
C TYR A 63 30.76 -12.76 -3.95
N ARG A 64 31.42 -12.28 -2.88
CA ARG A 64 32.72 -11.57 -2.96
C ARG A 64 32.74 -10.44 -4.00
N GLY A 65 31.68 -9.64 -4.04
CA GLY A 65 31.55 -8.51 -4.96
C GLY A 65 31.26 -8.87 -6.41
N LYS A 66 31.04 -10.15 -6.74
CA LYS A 66 30.68 -10.60 -8.09
C LYS A 66 29.27 -11.18 -8.10
N MET A 67 28.49 -10.86 -9.13
CA MET A 67 27.20 -11.51 -9.35
C MET A 67 27.44 -12.96 -9.81
N VAL A 68 26.98 -13.92 -9.01
CA VAL A 68 27.20 -15.35 -9.24
C VAL A 68 25.94 -16.09 -9.69
N GLY A 69 24.78 -15.43 -9.66
CA GLY A 69 23.53 -16.03 -10.14
C GLY A 69 22.34 -15.09 -10.03
N ILE A 70 21.28 -15.48 -10.72
CA ILE A 70 19.99 -14.78 -10.76
C ILE A 70 18.86 -15.84 -10.66
N PRO A 71 18.67 -16.46 -9.49
CA PRO A 71 17.54 -17.36 -9.26
C PRO A 71 16.19 -16.63 -9.30
N GLN A 72 15.17 -17.37 -9.71
CA GLN A 72 13.77 -17.00 -9.50
C GLN A 72 13.33 -17.42 -8.08
N LYS A 73 12.56 -16.56 -7.42
CA LYS A 73 12.06 -16.74 -6.05
C LYS A 73 10.55 -16.45 -6.01
N PRO A 74 9.73 -17.23 -5.29
CA PRO A 74 8.32 -16.91 -5.14
C PRO A 74 8.07 -15.58 -4.41
N ASP A 75 7.08 -14.80 -4.86
CA ASP A 75 6.61 -13.61 -4.16
C ASP A 75 5.68 -13.98 -2.99
N VAL A 76 6.29 -14.37 -1.87
CA VAL A 76 5.58 -14.71 -0.63
C VAL A 76 4.77 -13.52 -0.08
N THR A 77 5.18 -12.29 -0.37
CA THR A 77 4.45 -11.09 0.06
C THR A 77 3.15 -10.94 -0.73
N ALA A 78 3.18 -11.18 -2.04
CA ALA A 78 1.98 -11.23 -2.87
C ALA A 78 1.01 -12.31 -2.40
N LEU A 79 1.52 -13.51 -2.09
CA LEU A 79 0.73 -14.62 -1.54
C LEU A 79 0.00 -14.23 -0.25
N PHE A 80 0.71 -13.70 0.75
CA PHE A 80 0.07 -13.30 2.01
C PHE A 80 -0.93 -12.15 1.83
N ARG A 81 -0.67 -11.23 0.90
CA ARG A 81 -1.63 -10.16 0.57
C ARG A 81 -2.91 -10.72 -0.03
N LEU A 82 -2.81 -11.73 -0.89
CA LEU A 82 -3.96 -12.41 -1.49
C LEU A 82 -4.78 -13.16 -0.43
N MET A 83 -4.11 -13.94 0.43
CA MET A 83 -4.77 -14.64 1.54
C MET A 83 -5.54 -13.67 2.45
N ARG A 84 -4.91 -12.56 2.85
CA ARG A 84 -5.56 -11.55 3.69
C ARG A 84 -6.79 -10.92 3.01
N ARG A 85 -6.81 -10.81 1.68
CA ARG A 85 -8.00 -10.35 0.95
C ARG A 85 -9.11 -11.39 0.97
N GLY A 86 -8.78 -12.66 0.80
CA GLY A 86 -9.70 -13.79 0.95
C GLY A 86 -10.35 -13.80 2.33
N ASP A 87 -9.55 -13.75 3.40
CA ASP A 87 -10.05 -13.71 4.78
C ASP A 87 -10.97 -12.50 5.03
N ALA A 88 -10.58 -11.32 4.52
CA ALA A 88 -11.38 -10.12 4.65
C ALA A 88 -12.70 -10.20 3.85
N ALA A 89 -12.73 -10.92 2.73
CA ALA A 89 -13.95 -11.18 1.97
C ALA A 89 -14.85 -12.18 2.70
N ALA A 90 -14.30 -13.31 3.16
CA ALA A 90 -15.01 -14.34 3.92
C ALA A 90 -15.69 -13.76 5.17
N ARG A 91 -14.99 -12.90 5.92
CA ARG A 91 -15.56 -12.20 7.09
C ARG A 91 -16.70 -11.24 6.75
N ARG A 92 -16.73 -10.67 5.55
CA ARG A 92 -17.84 -9.81 5.10
C ARG A 92 -19.08 -10.62 4.75
N THR A 93 -18.90 -11.80 4.14
CA THR A 93 -19.99 -12.70 3.76
C THR A 93 -20.52 -13.56 4.92
N GLY A 94 -19.70 -13.87 5.93
CA GLY A 94 -20.09 -14.67 7.09
C GLY A 94 -20.66 -13.88 8.28
N ALA A 95 -20.91 -12.57 8.11
CA ALA A 95 -21.53 -11.70 9.11
C ALA A 95 -23.00 -11.39 8.75
N GLY A 96 -23.72 -12.40 8.28
CA GLY A 96 -25.17 -12.38 8.00
C GLY A 96 -25.92 -13.26 8.98
#